data_AF-A0A7S0ATE2-F1
#
_entry.id   AF-A0A7S0ATE2-F1
#
_cell.length_a   1.000
_cell.length_b   1.000
_cell.length_c   1.000
_cell.angle_alpha   90.00
_cell.angle_beta   90.00
_cell.angle_gamma   90.00
#
_symmetry.space_group_name_H-M   'P 1'
#
loop_
_entity.id
_entity.type
_entity.pdbx_description
1 polymer ?
#
loop_
_entity_poly.entity_id
_entity_poly.type
_entity_poly.pdbx_seq_one_letter_code
_entity_poly.pdbx_strand_id
1 'polypeptide(L)'
;VRRHAGWFSLAWRSFGRGEDEELSKAGWVRAWHGCKFEALYSIIYHGRLCESRDKARGDRFFNGAPGIYVHKDETSRKAENYVRFVPLCGDGVFWAAKWEVRVNRAEAVKAPRKTDQWVQRAGSVRLAALWLCGRLAHEMEEGSPAS
;
A
#
# COMPACT_ATOMS: atom_id res chain seq x y z
N VAL A 1 7.43 16.31 4.66
CA VAL A 1 6.14 15.59 4.81
C VAL A 1 5.20 16.10 3.73
N ARG A 2 4.59 15.23 2.90
CA ARG A 2 3.52 15.63 1.96
C ARG A 2 2.17 15.43 2.66
N ARG A 3 1.20 16.33 2.45
CA ARG A 3 -0.15 16.22 3.02
C ARG A 3 -1.20 16.20 1.92
N HIS A 4 -2.13 15.26 1.98
CA HIS A 4 -3.25 15.20 1.04
C HIS A 4 -4.46 14.52 1.70
N ALA A 5 -5.61 15.20 1.75
CA ALA A 5 -6.89 14.64 2.23
C ALA A 5 -6.80 13.89 3.58
N GLY A 6 -6.15 14.50 4.59
CA GLY A 6 -5.96 13.89 5.91
C GLY A 6 -4.83 12.85 6.00
N TRP A 7 -4.13 12.57 4.90
CA TRP A 7 -2.96 11.70 4.88
C TRP A 7 -1.65 12.50 4.97
N PHE A 8 -0.68 11.95 5.70
CA PHE A 8 0.66 12.46 5.88
C PHE A 8 1.68 11.45 5.34
N SER A 9 2.55 11.90 4.45
CA SER A 9 3.59 11.08 3.83
C SER A 9 4.92 11.19 4.57
N LEU A 10 5.42 10.03 4.99
CA LEU A 10 6.74 9.80 5.56
C LEU A 10 7.59 9.08 4.52
N ALA A 11 8.69 9.70 4.09
CA ALA A 11 9.61 9.08 3.14
C ALA A 11 10.18 7.80 3.73
N TRP A 12 10.21 6.72 2.94
CA TRP A 12 10.79 5.47 3.40
C TRP A 12 12.30 5.60 3.50
N ARG A 13 12.88 5.33 4.68
CA ARG A 13 14.30 5.61 4.95
C ARG A 13 15.25 4.89 3.97
N SER A 14 14.94 3.66 3.60
CA SER A 14 15.75 2.88 2.66
C SER A 14 15.50 3.23 1.19
N PHE A 15 14.70 4.27 0.92
CA PHE A 15 14.39 4.75 -0.42
C PHE A 15 14.85 6.21 -0.55
N GLY A 16 16.02 6.38 -1.17
CA GLY A 16 16.65 7.69 -1.36
C GLY A 16 16.08 8.45 -2.56
N ARG A 17 16.27 9.77 -2.59
CA ARG A 17 15.87 10.61 -3.75
C ARG A 17 16.58 10.20 -5.05
N GLY A 18 17.88 9.87 -4.97
CA GLY A 18 18.64 9.43 -6.15
C GLY A 18 18.06 8.13 -6.74
N GLU A 19 17.68 7.19 -5.89
CA GLU A 19 17.03 5.95 -6.33
C GLU A 19 15.67 6.22 -6.98
N ASP A 20 14.85 7.14 -6.44
CA ASP A 20 13.56 7.49 -7.06
C ASP A 20 13.73 8.04 -8.47
N GLU A 21 14.73 8.90 -8.68
CA GLU A 21 15.06 9.47 -9.98
C GLU A 21 15.56 8.41 -10.97
N GLU A 22 16.43 7.50 -10.53
CA GLU A 22 16.92 6.39 -11.33
C GLU A 22 15.81 5.45 -11.76
N LEU A 23 14.95 5.05 -10.82
CA LEU A 23 13.79 4.19 -11.12
C LEU A 23 12.82 4.88 -12.08
N SER A 24 12.58 6.17 -11.89
CA SER A 24 11.73 6.95 -12.79
C SER A 24 12.30 7.00 -14.22
N LYS A 25 13.63 7.21 -14.37
CA LYS A 25 14.32 7.15 -15.67
C LYS A 25 14.26 5.76 -16.29
N ALA A 26 14.30 4.72 -15.46
CA ALA A 26 14.15 3.32 -15.88
C ALA A 26 12.68 2.92 -16.17
N GLY A 27 11.73 3.86 -16.14
CA GLY A 27 10.32 3.62 -16.47
C GLY A 27 9.53 2.93 -15.37
N TRP A 28 10.04 2.87 -14.13
CA TRP A 28 9.23 2.45 -13.00
C TRP A 28 8.19 3.52 -12.70
N VAL A 29 6.99 3.08 -12.35
CA VAL A 29 5.84 3.96 -12.14
C VAL A 29 5.38 3.95 -10.69
N ARG A 30 4.80 5.06 -10.24
CA ARG A 30 4.19 5.15 -8.91
C ARG A 30 2.92 4.29 -8.83
N ALA A 31 2.72 3.64 -7.68
CA ALA A 31 1.49 2.94 -7.34
C ALA A 31 1.24 2.96 -5.82
N TRP A 32 0.09 2.40 -5.42
CA TRP A 32 -0.45 2.49 -4.07
C TRP A 32 -0.89 1.11 -3.56
N HIS A 33 -0.47 0.77 -2.35
CA HIS A 33 -0.84 -0.47 -1.68
C HIS A 33 -1.51 -0.16 -0.34
N GLY A 34 -2.79 -0.52 -0.20
CA GLY A 34 -3.48 -0.44 1.07
C GLY A 34 -3.15 -1.65 1.92
N CYS A 35 -2.93 -1.45 3.21
CA CYS A 35 -2.72 -2.53 4.17
C CYS A 35 -3.47 -2.23 5.46
N LYS A 36 -3.74 -3.28 6.22
CA LYS A 36 -4.19 -3.11 7.60
C LYS A 36 -3.03 -2.64 8.47
N PHE A 37 -3.33 -1.94 9.56
CA PHE A 37 -2.31 -1.29 10.38
C PHE A 37 -1.36 -2.31 11.03
N GLU A 38 -1.87 -3.47 11.47
CA GLU A 38 -1.06 -4.54 12.07
C GLU A 38 -0.02 -5.14 11.12
N ALA A 39 -0.20 -5.00 9.79
CA ALA A 39 0.77 -5.48 8.81
C ALA A 39 2.03 -4.61 8.75
N LEU A 40 1.98 -3.38 9.28
CA LEU A 40 3.10 -2.44 9.19
C LEU A 40 4.38 -2.98 9.81
N TYR A 41 4.31 -3.63 10.98
CA TYR A 41 5.49 -4.17 11.64
C TYR A 41 6.26 -5.11 10.71
N SER A 42 5.56 -6.07 10.10
CA SER A 42 6.16 -7.06 9.19
C SER A 42 6.76 -6.40 7.94
N ILE A 43 6.03 -5.48 7.32
CA ILE A 43 6.48 -4.77 6.11
C ILE A 43 7.72 -3.92 6.41
N ILE A 44 7.72 -3.20 7.53
CA ILE A 44 8.83 -2.35 7.97
C ILE A 44 10.04 -3.21 8.30
N TYR A 45 9.85 -4.28 9.08
CA TYR A 45 10.92 -5.18 9.50
C TYR A 45 11.61 -5.86 8.30
N HIS A 46 10.84 -6.33 7.31
CA HIS A 46 11.40 -6.96 6.12
C HIS A 46 11.78 -5.98 5.01
N GLY A 47 11.36 -4.71 5.11
CA GLY A 47 11.61 -3.67 4.11
C GLY A 47 10.98 -3.93 2.73
N ARG A 48 9.97 -4.81 2.66
CA ARG A 48 9.32 -5.20 1.40
C ARG A 48 7.88 -5.67 1.60
N LEU A 49 7.11 -5.65 0.53
CA LEU A 49 5.82 -6.33 0.46
C LEU A 49 6.03 -7.81 0.06
N CYS A 50 5.22 -8.70 0.63
CA CYS A 50 5.20 -10.11 0.28
C CYS A 50 4.05 -10.39 -0.70
N GLU A 51 4.27 -11.32 -1.62
CA GLU A 51 3.23 -11.74 -2.55
C GLU A 51 2.15 -12.57 -1.86
N SER A 52 0.89 -12.26 -2.15
CA SER A 52 -0.23 -13.14 -1.85
C SER A 52 -0.16 -14.37 -2.74
N ARG A 53 0.02 -15.57 -2.16
CA ARG A 53 0.20 -16.82 -2.91
C ARG A 53 -0.42 -18.05 -2.26
N ASP A 54 -0.85 -17.96 -1.00
CA ASP A 54 -1.34 -19.11 -0.25
C ASP A 54 -2.67 -18.82 0.46
N LYS A 55 -3.75 -19.39 -0.09
CA LYS A 55 -5.09 -19.22 0.49
C LYS A 55 -5.24 -19.88 1.87
N ALA A 56 -4.45 -20.91 2.18
CA ALA A 56 -4.50 -21.57 3.49
C ALA A 56 -3.98 -20.65 4.60
N ARG A 57 -3.14 -19.66 4.25
CA ARG A 57 -2.68 -18.59 5.15
C ARG A 57 -3.63 -17.40 5.23
N GLY A 58 -4.77 -17.46 4.53
CA GLY A 58 -5.74 -16.38 4.45
C GLY A 58 -5.44 -15.34 3.36
N ASP A 59 -4.46 -15.59 2.48
CA ASP A 59 -4.15 -14.66 1.40
C ASP A 59 -5.34 -14.52 0.44
N ARG A 60 -5.65 -13.28 0.06
CA ARG A 60 -6.64 -12.98 -0.98
C ARG A 60 -5.93 -12.59 -2.27
N PHE A 61 -6.11 -13.39 -3.31
CA PHE A 61 -5.58 -13.14 -4.65
C PHE A 61 -6.46 -13.82 -5.72
N PHE A 62 -6.36 -13.35 -6.96
CA PHE A 62 -7.04 -13.97 -8.10
C PHE A 62 -6.37 -15.29 -8.46
N ASN A 63 -7.17 -16.34 -8.71
CA ASN A 63 -6.64 -17.64 -9.16
C ASN A 63 -5.77 -17.46 -10.40
N GLY A 64 -4.53 -17.92 -10.37
CA GLY A 64 -3.58 -17.74 -11.47
C GLY A 64 -2.86 -16.40 -11.52
N ALA A 65 -3.07 -15.51 -10.55
CA ALA A 65 -2.30 -14.27 -10.39
C ALA A 65 -1.86 -14.06 -8.93
N PRO A 66 -1.02 -14.93 -8.36
CA PRO A 66 -0.34 -14.62 -7.10
C PRO A 66 0.57 -13.39 -7.28
N GLY A 67 0.68 -12.56 -6.26
CA GLY A 67 1.50 -11.36 -6.34
C GLY A 67 1.12 -10.27 -5.35
N ILE A 68 1.77 -9.12 -5.50
CA ILE A 68 1.48 -7.90 -4.76
C ILE A 68 0.48 -7.08 -5.58
N TYR A 69 -0.64 -6.74 -4.96
CA TYR A 69 -1.72 -5.99 -5.58
C TYR A 69 -1.57 -4.51 -5.29
N VAL A 70 -1.52 -3.69 -6.33
CA VAL A 70 -1.36 -2.24 -6.21
C VAL A 70 -2.33 -1.51 -7.13
N HIS A 71 -2.62 -0.26 -6.78
CA HIS A 71 -3.43 0.65 -7.57
C HIS A 71 -2.55 1.72 -8.20
N LYS A 72 -2.80 2.04 -9.47
CA LYS A 72 -2.21 3.19 -10.16
C LYS A 72 -2.78 4.50 -9.63
N ASP A 73 -2.15 5.63 -9.94
CA ASP A 73 -2.56 6.94 -9.42
C ASP A 73 -4.05 7.24 -9.66
N GLU A 74 -4.58 6.93 -10.85
CA GLU A 74 -5.98 7.22 -11.18
C GLU A 74 -6.98 6.39 -10.36
N THR A 75 -6.55 5.25 -9.81
CA THR A 75 -7.38 4.38 -8.97
C THR A 75 -6.85 4.26 -7.53
N SER A 76 -5.94 5.16 -7.14
CA SER A 76 -5.27 5.16 -5.84
C SER A 76 -6.22 5.15 -4.65
N ARG A 77 -7.36 5.84 -4.73
CA ARG A 77 -8.42 5.82 -3.71
C ARG A 77 -8.93 4.41 -3.41
N LYS A 78 -8.93 3.50 -4.39
CA LYS A 78 -9.37 2.11 -4.17
C LYS A 78 -8.41 1.32 -3.28
N ALA A 79 -7.16 1.76 -3.11
CA ALA A 79 -6.26 1.19 -2.12
C ALA A 79 -6.80 1.40 -0.70
N GLU A 80 -7.57 2.47 -0.46
CA GLU A 80 -8.14 2.78 0.86
C GLU A 80 -9.23 1.77 1.27
N ASN A 81 -9.83 1.02 0.34
CA ASN A 81 -10.75 -0.07 0.68
C ASN A 81 -10.08 -1.18 1.53
N TYR A 82 -8.75 -1.26 1.49
CA TYR A 82 -7.93 -2.25 2.20
C TYR A 82 -7.29 -1.72 3.48
N VAL A 83 -7.50 -0.45 3.82
CA VAL A 83 -7.04 0.12 5.09
C VAL A 83 -8.11 -0.06 6.16
N ARG A 84 -7.68 -0.09 7.42
CA ARG A 84 -8.57 -0.12 8.59
C ARG A 84 -8.07 0.89 9.60
N PHE A 85 -8.98 1.65 10.16
CA PHE A 85 -8.69 2.58 11.25
C PHE A 85 -8.58 1.80 12.56
N VAL A 86 -7.52 2.05 13.33
CA VAL A 86 -7.29 1.40 14.63
C VAL A 86 -7.03 2.43 15.73
N PRO A 87 -7.59 2.27 16.94
CA PRO A 87 -7.32 3.16 18.08
C PRO A 87 -5.97 2.82 18.74
N LEU A 88 -4.87 2.97 18.00
CA LEU A 88 -3.55 2.44 18.35
C LEU A 88 -3.07 2.80 19.76
N CYS A 89 -3.27 4.06 20.16
CA CYS A 89 -2.71 4.61 21.40
C CYS A 89 -3.77 4.78 22.50
N GLY A 90 -5.05 4.50 22.23
CA GLY A 90 -6.14 4.77 23.17
C GLY A 90 -6.35 6.25 23.51
N ASP A 91 -5.80 7.17 22.70
CA ASP A 91 -5.80 8.62 22.90
C ASP A 91 -6.95 9.34 22.17
N GLY A 92 -7.92 8.57 21.67
CA GLY A 92 -9.03 9.08 20.85
C GLY A 92 -8.68 9.32 19.38
N VAL A 93 -7.45 9.02 18.95
CA VAL A 93 -7.03 9.07 17.54
C VAL A 93 -7.05 7.67 16.93
N PHE A 94 -7.75 7.55 15.81
CA PHE A 94 -7.80 6.38 14.97
C PHE A 94 -6.81 6.53 13.82
N TRP A 95 -5.97 5.51 13.63
CA TRP A 95 -4.90 5.52 12.65
C TRP A 95 -5.14 4.52 11.52
N ALA A 96 -4.91 4.94 10.28
CA ALA A 96 -4.87 4.08 9.10
C ALA A 96 -3.57 4.31 8.32
N ALA A 97 -3.17 3.31 7.53
CA ALA A 97 -1.92 3.36 6.79
C ALA A 97 -2.05 2.80 5.37
N LYS A 98 -1.28 3.36 4.44
CA LYS A 98 -1.07 2.83 3.09
C LYS A 98 0.35 3.11 2.62
N TRP A 99 0.81 2.33 1.66
CA TRP A 99 2.13 2.49 1.07
C TRP A 99 2.04 3.14 -0.31
N GLU A 100 2.90 4.13 -0.55
CA GLU A 100 3.32 4.51 -1.89
C GLU A 100 4.52 3.64 -2.28
N VAL A 101 4.48 3.12 -3.51
CA VAL A 101 5.53 2.27 -4.06
C VAL A 101 5.94 2.75 -5.44
N ARG A 102 7.12 2.30 -5.88
CA ARG A 102 7.51 2.25 -7.30
C ARG A 102 7.39 0.83 -7.79
N VAL A 103 6.90 0.65 -9.01
CA VAL A 103 6.74 -0.68 -9.59
C VAL A 103 7.26 -0.76 -11.02
N ASN A 104 7.93 -1.87 -11.34
CA ASN A 104 8.33 -2.20 -12.71
C ASN A 104 7.16 -2.90 -13.43
N ARG A 105 6.56 -2.25 -14.44
CA ARG A 105 5.42 -2.83 -15.17
C ARG A 105 5.83 -3.90 -16.19
N ALA A 106 7.11 -3.99 -16.57
CA ALA A 106 7.60 -5.05 -17.45
C ALA A 106 7.52 -6.43 -16.77
N GLU A 107 7.53 -6.47 -15.44
CA GLU A 107 7.44 -7.69 -14.62
C GLU A 107 6.03 -7.92 -14.04
N ALA A 108 5.01 -7.36 -14.70
CA ALA A 108 3.62 -7.52 -14.30
C ALA A 108 3.16 -8.98 -14.38
N VAL A 109 2.45 -9.40 -13.33
CA VAL A 109 1.67 -10.64 -13.38
C VAL A 109 0.35 -10.34 -14.09
N LYS A 110 0.06 -11.09 -15.15
CA LYS A 110 -1.19 -10.92 -15.90
C LYS A 110 -2.36 -11.39 -15.06
N ALA A 111 -3.27 -10.47 -14.75
CA ALA A 111 -4.52 -10.83 -14.09
C ALA A 111 -5.40 -11.66 -15.06
N PRO A 112 -6.06 -12.73 -14.58
CA PRO A 112 -6.92 -13.59 -15.41
C PRO A 112 -8.25 -12.92 -15.80
N ARG A 113 -8.54 -11.73 -15.25
CA ARG A 113 -9.79 -11.00 -15.42
C ARG A 113 -9.53 -9.50 -15.51
N LYS A 114 -10.47 -8.76 -16.10
CA LYS A 114 -10.43 -7.29 -16.11
C LYS A 114 -10.46 -6.77 -14.67
N THR A 115 -9.46 -5.97 -14.32
CA THR A 115 -9.31 -5.39 -12.99
C THR A 115 -8.55 -4.08 -13.08
N ASP A 116 -8.83 -3.17 -12.15
CA ASP A 116 -8.07 -1.93 -12.00
C ASP A 116 -6.82 -2.10 -11.15
N GLN A 117 -6.60 -3.30 -10.59
CA GLN A 117 -5.43 -3.64 -9.80
C GLN A 117 -4.31 -4.12 -10.71
N TRP A 118 -3.11 -3.60 -10.48
CA TRP A 118 -1.90 -4.18 -11.02
C TRP A 118 -1.38 -5.24 -10.07
N VAL A 119 -0.98 -6.37 -10.62
CA VAL A 119 -0.35 -7.46 -9.86
C VAL A 119 1.12 -7.49 -10.23
N GLN A 120 1.97 -7.49 -9.21
CA GLN A 120 3.43 -7.41 -9.32
C GLN A 120 4.12 -8.55 -8.59
N ARG A 121 5.32 -8.92 -9.07
CA ARG A 121 6.23 -9.80 -8.35
C ARG A 121 6.93 -9.02 -7.23
N ALA A 122 7.40 -9.68 -6.18
CA ALA A 122 8.09 -9.04 -5.07
C ALA A 122 9.32 -8.23 -5.52
N GLY A 123 10.08 -8.73 -6.50
CA GLY A 123 11.24 -8.05 -7.05
C GLY A 123 10.91 -6.78 -7.84
N SER A 124 9.67 -6.64 -8.32
CA SER A 124 9.22 -5.52 -9.14
C SER A 124 8.49 -4.43 -8.36
N VAL A 125 8.67 -4.38 -7.03
CA VAL A 125 8.06 -3.39 -6.13
C VAL A 125 9.09 -2.83 -5.16
N ARG A 126 9.15 -1.51 -5.04
CA ARG A 126 9.98 -0.79 -4.06
C ARG A 126 9.12 0.13 -3.20
N LEU A 127 9.27 0.04 -1.88
CA LEU A 127 8.62 0.95 -0.94
C LEU A 127 9.20 2.36 -1.11
N ALA A 128 8.35 3.36 -1.31
CA ALA A 128 8.77 4.75 -1.51
C ALA A 128 8.40 5.65 -0.33
N ALA A 129 7.18 5.53 0.18
CA ALA A 129 6.72 6.29 1.34
C ALA A 129 5.61 5.56 2.10
N LEU A 130 5.61 5.70 3.42
CA LEU A 130 4.48 5.34 4.27
C LEU A 130 3.55 6.54 4.39
N TRP A 131 2.27 6.34 4.12
CA TRP A 131 1.23 7.34 4.29
C TRP A 131 0.36 6.98 5.48
N LEU A 132 0.22 7.90 6.44
CA LEU A 132 -0.58 7.74 7.66
C LEU A 132 -1.76 8.70 7.66
N CYS A 133 -2.93 8.25 8.09
CA CYS A 133 -4.10 9.08 8.35
C CYS A 133 -4.49 8.91 9.81
N GLY A 134 -4.52 10.03 10.55
CA GLY A 134 -5.06 10.09 11.91
C GLY A 134 -6.39 10.84 11.88
N ARG A 135 -7.39 10.31 12.57
CA ARG A 135 -8.71 10.94 12.72
C ARG A 135 -9.18 10.82 14.16
N LEU A 136 -9.78 11.87 14.70
CA LEU A 136 -10.53 11.80 15.94
C LEU A 136 -11.84 11.05 15.73
N ALA A 137 -12.41 10.50 16.80
CA ALA A 137 -13.67 9.75 16.74
C ALA A 137 -14.81 10.52 16.03
N HIS A 138 -14.91 11.84 16.23
CA HIS A 138 -15.95 12.67 15.60
C HIS A 138 -15.67 13.01 14.12
N GLU A 139 -14.46 12.74 13.63
CA GLU A 139 -14.06 12.90 12.23
C GLU A 139 -14.22 11.60 11.43
N MET A 140 -14.60 10.51 12.10
CA MET A 140 -14.88 9.22 11.49
C MET A 140 -16.27 9.26 10.83
N GLU A 141 -16.36 8.75 9.60
CA GLU A 141 -17.65 8.58 8.93
C GLU A 141 -18.38 7.37 9.52
N GLU A 142 -19.70 7.46 9.66
CA GLU A 142 -20.53 6.34 10.09
C GLU A 142 -20.30 5.13 9.17
N GLY A 143 -20.09 3.94 9.76
CA GLY A 143 -19.78 2.73 9.01
C GLY A 143 -18.33 2.61 8.53
N SER A 144 -17.43 3.54 8.92
CA SER A 144 -15.99 3.40 8.67
C SER A 144 -15.48 2.08 9.25
N PRO A 145 -14.84 1.22 8.44
CA PRO A 145 -14.40 -0.08 8.92
C PRO A 145 -13.21 0.09 9.88
N ALA A 146 -13.44 -0.28 11.14
CA ALA A 146 -12.44 -0.34 12.20
C ALA A 146 -11.98 -1.78 12.47
N SER A 147 -10.85 -1.94 13.14
CA SER A 147 -10.34 -3.23 13.63
C SER A 147 -9.98 -3.15 15.10
#